data_AF-A0A848NL03-F1
#
_entry.id   AF-A0A848NL03-F1
#
_cell.length_a   1.000
_cell.length_b   1.000
_cell.length_c   1.000
_cell.angle_alpha   90.00
_cell.angle_beta   90.00
_cell.angle_gamma   90.00
#
_symmetry.space_group_name_H-M   'P 1'
#
loop_
_entity.id
_entity.type
_entity.pdbx_description
1 polymer ?
#
loop_
_entity_poly.entity_id
_entity_poly.type
_entity_poly.pdbx_seq_one_letter_code
_entity_poly.pdbx_strand_id
1 'polypeptide(L)'
;VVQREASAMRWSLFDPMGVPQARQMLEDGRWRNDGFLRPNGQARDLFAALLFAWTPQAELDAAYGAGAWRATRAADGSAQRELLQRGLPRWTVRWPADAPDGALEIRDAAGTVWRVAPLKEQP
;
A
#
# COMPACT_ATOMS: atom_id res chain seq x y z
N VAL A 1 -8.26 -5.65 4.30
CA VAL A 1 -8.67 -6.88 3.60
C VAL A 1 -8.74 -6.60 2.11
N VAL A 2 -8.18 -7.49 1.29
CA VAL A 2 -8.23 -7.41 -0.18
C VAL A 2 -8.94 -8.67 -0.70
N GLN A 3 -9.93 -8.52 -1.55
CA GLN A 3 -10.75 -9.60 -2.11
C GLN A 3 -10.83 -9.44 -3.63
N ARG A 4 -10.68 -10.52 -4.39
CA ARG A 4 -10.88 -10.51 -5.84
C ARG A 4 -12.35 -10.82 -6.16
N GLU A 5 -12.99 -9.96 -6.94
CA GLU A 5 -14.37 -10.13 -7.39
C GLU A 5 -14.46 -9.94 -8.91
N ALA A 6 -14.63 -11.03 -9.65
CA ALA A 6 -14.64 -11.02 -11.12
C ALA A 6 -13.46 -10.22 -11.72
N SER A 7 -13.72 -9.09 -12.38
CA SER A 7 -12.75 -8.16 -12.98
C SER A 7 -12.18 -7.12 -12.01
N ALA A 8 -12.68 -7.05 -10.78
CA ALA A 8 -12.33 -6.02 -9.80
C ALA A 8 -11.62 -6.59 -8.56
N MET A 9 -10.89 -5.73 -7.86
CA MET A 9 -10.38 -6.00 -6.52
C MET A 9 -11.08 -5.10 -5.51
N ARG A 10 -11.74 -5.70 -4.51
CA ARG A 10 -12.33 -4.98 -3.38
C ARG A 10 -11.30 -4.83 -2.27
N TRP A 11 -11.16 -3.61 -1.79
CA TRP A 11 -10.29 -3.20 -0.70
C TRP A 11 -11.14 -2.66 0.44
N SER A 12 -10.99 -3.25 1.62
CA SER A 12 -11.74 -2.87 2.81
C SER A 12 -10.79 -2.59 3.98
N LEU A 13 -10.99 -1.44 4.62
CA LEU A 13 -10.34 -1.05 5.87
C LEU A 13 -11.39 -1.04 6.97
N PHE A 14 -11.08 -1.68 8.09
CA PHE A 14 -11.91 -1.74 9.28
C PHE A 14 -11.13 -1.21 10.47
N ASP A 15 -11.84 -0.66 11.45
CA ASP A 15 -11.25 -0.39 12.76
C ASP A 15 -11.15 -1.69 13.59
N PRO A 16 -10.52 -1.66 14.79
CA PRO A 16 -10.41 -2.83 15.65
C PRO A 16 -11.75 -3.43 16.12
N MET A 17 -12.83 -2.66 16.10
CA MET A 17 -14.19 -3.13 16.44
C MET A 17 -14.92 -3.72 15.22
N GLY A 18 -14.29 -3.74 14.04
CA GLY A 18 -14.86 -4.25 12.80
C GLY A 18 -15.72 -3.23 12.04
N VAL A 19 -15.72 -1.95 12.43
CA VAL A 19 -16.49 -0.91 11.73
C VAL A 19 -15.77 -0.54 10.43
N PRO A 20 -16.45 -0.55 9.27
CA PRO A 20 -15.82 -0.22 8.01
C PRO A 20 -15.46 1.27 7.92
N GLN A 21 -14.16 1.55 7.78
CA GLN A 21 -13.61 2.90 7.62
C GLN A 21 -13.53 3.31 6.15
N ALA A 22 -13.33 2.34 5.24
CA ALA A 22 -13.32 2.55 3.80
C ALA A 22 -13.61 1.24 3.06
N ARG A 23 -14.33 1.34 1.94
CA ARG A 23 -14.49 0.27 0.96
C ARG A 23 -14.32 0.84 -0.43
N GLN A 24 -13.42 0.26 -1.20
CA GLN A 24 -13.13 0.71 -2.56
C GLN A 24 -12.96 -0.49 -3.50
N MET A 25 -13.41 -0.35 -4.73
CA MET A 25 -13.11 -1.27 -5.81
C MET A 25 -12.05 -0.65 -6.71
N LEU A 26 -11.05 -1.45 -7.07
CA LEU A 26 -10.10 -1.16 -8.12
C LEU A 26 -10.49 -1.99 -9.35
N GLU A 27 -10.87 -1.31 -10.42
CA GLU A 27 -11.33 -1.89 -11.69
C GLU A 27 -10.73 -1.07 -12.82
N ASP A 28 -10.07 -1.72 -13.79
CA ASP A 28 -9.36 -1.07 -14.90
C ASP A 28 -8.42 0.07 -14.47
N GLY A 29 -7.71 -0.13 -13.35
CA GLY A 29 -6.78 0.87 -12.78
C GLY A 29 -7.46 2.07 -12.13
N ARG A 30 -8.79 2.08 -12.01
CA ARG A 30 -9.58 3.17 -11.41
C ARG A 30 -10.18 2.76 -10.08
N TRP A 31 -10.01 3.64 -9.10
CA TRP A 31 -10.62 3.50 -7.78
C TRP A 31 -12.04 4.07 -7.79
N ARG A 32 -13.00 3.28 -7.31
CA ARG A 32 -14.36 3.73 -6.99
C ARG A 32 -14.72 3.35 -5.56
N ASN A 33 -15.53 4.18 -4.90
CA ASN A 33 -16.12 3.79 -3.63
C ASN A 33 -17.06 2.61 -3.84
N ASP A 34 -17.06 1.70 -2.88
CA ASP A 34 -17.94 0.55 -2.86
C ASP A 34 -18.98 0.71 -1.75
N GLY A 35 -20.24 0.90 -2.17
CA GLY A 35 -21.36 1.24 -1.28
C GLY A 35 -21.45 2.74 -0.93
N PHE A 36 -22.13 3.04 0.18
CA PHE A 36 -22.52 4.40 0.58
C PHE A 36 -21.56 5.09 1.56
N LEU A 37 -20.38 4.52 1.81
CA LEU A 37 -19.39 5.16 2.68
C LEU A 37 -18.88 6.46 2.05
N ARG A 38 -18.70 7.50 2.88
CA ARG A 38 -18.06 8.74 2.43
C ARG A 38 -16.65 8.42 1.90
N PRO A 39 -16.19 9.10 0.83
CA PRO A 39 -14.82 8.94 0.35
C PRO A 39 -13.81 9.15 1.47
N ASN A 40 -12.94 8.16 1.68
CA ASN A 40 -11.85 8.22 2.64
C ASN A 40 -10.52 8.32 1.87
N GLY A 41 -10.06 9.56 1.64
CA GLY A 41 -8.87 9.83 0.84
C GLY A 41 -7.59 9.23 1.44
N GLN A 42 -7.50 9.19 2.77
CA GLN A 42 -6.37 8.60 3.48
C GLN A 42 -6.31 7.08 3.28
N ALA A 43 -7.45 6.39 3.42
CA ALA A 43 -7.52 4.96 3.16
C ALA A 43 -7.22 4.62 1.69
N ARG A 44 -7.68 5.44 0.74
CA ARG A 44 -7.32 5.29 -0.68
C ARG A 44 -5.81 5.38 -0.90
N ASP A 45 -5.17 6.36 -0.27
CA ASP A 45 -3.72 6.56 -0.42
C ASP A 45 -2.94 5.39 0.18
N LEU A 46 -3.38 4.86 1.34
CA LEU A 46 -2.83 3.62 1.91
C LEU A 46 -2.98 2.42 0.95
N PHE A 47 -4.17 2.22 0.35
CA PHE A 47 -4.38 1.12 -0.60
C PHE A 47 -3.48 1.24 -1.83
N ALA A 48 -3.31 2.44 -2.36
CA ALA A 48 -2.43 2.69 -3.49
C ALA A 48 -0.94 2.48 -3.12
N ALA A 49 -0.54 2.87 -1.91
CA ALA A 49 0.80 2.60 -1.39
C ALA A 49 1.07 1.10 -1.18
N LEU A 50 0.07 0.33 -0.74
CA LEU A 50 0.14 -1.13 -0.63
C LEU A 50 0.32 -1.80 -1.99
N LEU A 51 -0.39 -1.35 -3.03
CA LEU A 51 -0.17 -1.83 -4.40
C LEU A 51 1.29 -1.58 -4.83
N PHE A 52 1.83 -0.39 -4.57
CA PHE A 52 3.22 -0.08 -4.89
C PHE A 52 4.22 -0.96 -4.14
N ALA A 53 3.96 -1.22 -2.86
CA ALA A 53 4.77 -2.11 -2.04
C ALA A 53 4.77 -3.55 -2.59
N TRP A 54 3.61 -4.06 -2.98
CA TRP A 54 3.44 -5.44 -3.45
C TRP A 54 3.72 -5.65 -4.93
N THR A 55 3.85 -4.58 -5.72
CA THR A 55 4.25 -4.70 -7.13
C THR A 55 5.66 -5.29 -7.21
N PRO A 56 5.86 -6.41 -7.93
CA PRO A 56 7.18 -6.99 -8.15
C PRO A 56 8.12 -5.94 -8.73
N GLN A 57 9.37 -5.92 -8.27
CA GLN A 57 10.32 -4.86 -8.66
C GLN A 57 10.51 -4.77 -10.19
N ALA A 58 10.47 -5.92 -10.88
CA ALA A 58 10.59 -6.00 -12.33
C ALA A 58 9.42 -5.37 -13.10
N GLU A 59 8.27 -5.17 -12.45
CA GLU A 59 7.04 -4.62 -13.07
C GLU A 59 6.85 -3.13 -12.77
N LEU A 60 7.67 -2.55 -11.88
CA LEU A 60 7.50 -1.16 -11.44
C LEU A 60 7.67 -0.14 -12.56
N ASP A 61 8.59 -0.35 -13.48
CA ASP A 61 8.80 0.56 -14.60
C ASP A 61 7.56 0.62 -15.50
N ALA A 62 6.91 -0.52 -15.73
CA ALA A 62 5.68 -0.58 -16.50
C ALA A 62 4.48 0.03 -15.74
N ALA A 63 4.41 -0.18 -14.42
CA ALA A 63 3.28 0.26 -13.60
C ALA A 63 3.35 1.76 -13.20
N TYR A 64 4.55 2.29 -12.95
CA TYR A 64 4.76 3.62 -12.38
C TYR A 64 5.63 4.55 -13.24
N GLY A 65 6.29 4.00 -14.27
CA GLY A 65 7.22 4.72 -15.13
C GLY A 65 8.67 4.60 -14.66
N ALA A 66 9.58 4.36 -15.61
CA ALA A 66 11.01 4.32 -15.34
C ALA A 66 11.51 5.65 -14.75
N GLY A 67 12.29 5.57 -13.67
CA GLY A 67 12.79 6.74 -12.94
C GLY A 67 11.78 7.40 -11.99
N ALA A 68 10.52 6.95 -11.95
CA ALA A 68 9.53 7.42 -10.98
C ALA A 68 9.65 6.72 -9.62
N TRP A 69 10.55 5.77 -9.46
CA TRP A 69 10.76 5.05 -8.20
C TRP A 69 12.25 4.75 -7.98
N ARG A 70 12.60 4.41 -6.75
CA ARG A 70 13.94 3.93 -6.39
C ARG A 70 13.86 2.86 -5.30
N ALA A 71 14.77 1.90 -5.33
CA ALA A 71 14.99 0.96 -4.25
C ALA A 71 16.40 1.11 -3.67
N THR A 72 16.51 1.03 -2.36
CA THR A 72 17.76 1.10 -1.62
C THR A 72 17.76 0.04 -0.53
N ARG A 73 18.96 -0.29 -0.03
CA ARG A 73 19.12 -1.11 1.16
C ARG A 73 19.82 -0.30 2.23
N ALA A 74 19.24 -0.26 3.42
CA ALA A 74 19.83 0.43 4.56
C ALA A 74 20.98 -0.40 5.15
N ALA A 75 21.85 0.26 5.93
CA ALA A 75 23.00 -0.37 6.57
C ALA A 75 22.59 -1.48 7.56
N ASP A 76 21.39 -1.36 8.16
CA ASP A 76 20.78 -2.38 9.02
C ASP A 76 20.16 -3.55 8.25
N GLY A 77 20.38 -3.64 6.93
CA GLY A 77 19.86 -4.70 6.07
C GLY A 77 18.43 -4.51 5.58
N SER A 78 17.71 -3.51 6.10
CA SER A 78 16.32 -3.23 5.72
C SER A 78 16.23 -2.80 4.26
N ALA A 79 15.25 -3.33 3.54
CA ALA A 79 14.95 -2.85 2.20
C ALA A 79 14.08 -1.61 2.27
N GLN A 80 14.29 -0.66 1.37
CA GLN A 80 13.46 0.52 1.23
C GLN A 80 13.15 0.76 -0.24
N ARG A 81 11.94 1.22 -0.52
CA ARG A 81 11.52 1.67 -1.84
C ARG A 81 10.76 2.98 -1.73
N GLU A 82 10.96 3.87 -2.68
CA GLU A 82 10.26 5.13 -2.75
C GLU A 82 9.59 5.30 -4.10
N LEU A 83 8.33 5.74 -4.08
CA LEU A 83 7.66 6.27 -5.26
C LEU A 83 7.81 7.79 -5.24
N LEU A 84 8.29 8.35 -6.35
CA LEU A 84 8.52 9.77 -6.53
C LEU A 84 7.35 10.39 -7.31
N GLN A 85 6.91 11.56 -6.86
CA GLN A 85 5.98 12.40 -7.58
C GLN A 85 6.58 13.80 -7.68
N ARG A 86 6.82 14.28 -8.92
CA ARG A 86 7.52 15.55 -9.18
C ARG A 86 8.90 15.63 -8.49
N GLY A 87 9.63 14.51 -8.46
CA GLY A 87 10.97 14.42 -7.86
C GLY A 87 11.00 14.29 -6.34
N LEU A 88 9.85 14.36 -5.66
CA LEU A 88 9.75 14.20 -4.20
C LEU A 88 9.13 12.86 -3.84
N PRO A 89 9.51 12.23 -2.72
CA PRO A 89 8.86 11.01 -2.26
C PRO A 89 7.37 11.24 -1.99
N ARG A 90 6.52 10.53 -2.74
CA ARG A 90 5.09 10.40 -2.44
C ARG A 90 4.88 9.38 -1.33
N TRP A 91 5.55 8.23 -1.46
CA TRP A 91 5.54 7.17 -0.47
C TRP A 91 6.96 6.64 -0.26
N THR A 92 7.30 6.36 0.99
CA THR A 92 8.46 5.54 1.38
C THR A 92 7.93 4.24 1.97
N VAL A 93 8.29 3.10 1.37
CA VAL A 93 8.00 1.77 1.89
C VAL A 93 9.30 1.19 2.46
N ARG A 94 9.26 0.67 3.67
CA ARG A 94 10.41 0.05 4.34
C ARG A 94 10.03 -1.34 4.84
N TRP A 95 10.89 -2.31 4.56
CA TRP A 95 10.83 -3.67 5.09
C TRP A 95 11.99 -3.85 6.07
N PRO A 96 11.74 -3.75 7.38
CA PRO A 96 12.79 -3.90 8.39
C PRO A 96 13.38 -5.31 8.35
N ALA A 97 14.70 -5.44 8.50
CA ALA A 97 15.39 -6.73 8.45
C ALA A 97 14.95 -7.71 9.56
N ASP A 98 14.64 -7.19 10.75
CA ASP A 98 14.26 -7.98 11.93
C ASP A 98 12.74 -8.10 12.12
N ALA A 99 11.94 -7.69 11.12
CA ALA A 99 10.49 -7.77 11.20
C ALA A 99 9.97 -9.14 10.69
N PRO A 100 8.77 -9.58 11.14
CA PRO A 100 8.14 -10.76 10.58
C PRO A 100 7.97 -10.67 9.06
N ASP A 101 7.98 -11.82 8.38
CA ASP A 101 7.76 -11.88 6.94
C ASP A 101 6.47 -11.16 6.55
N GLY A 102 6.56 -10.32 5.51
CA GLY A 102 5.44 -9.51 5.03
C GLY A 102 5.14 -8.26 5.86
N ALA A 103 5.86 -7.99 6.96
CA ALA A 103 5.74 -6.74 7.68
C ALA A 103 6.45 -5.59 6.95
N LEU A 104 5.80 -4.43 6.90
CA LEU A 104 6.31 -3.23 6.25
C LEU A 104 5.79 -1.96 6.93
N GLU A 105 6.55 -0.88 6.76
CA GLU A 105 6.15 0.47 7.13
C GLU A 105 5.96 1.31 5.86
N ILE A 106 4.87 2.09 5.82
CA ILE A 106 4.58 3.04 4.74
C ILE A 106 4.54 4.43 5.34
N ARG A 107 5.36 5.34 4.82
CA ARG A 107 5.30 6.77 5.12
C ARG A 107 4.79 7.54 3.92
N ASP A 108 3.77 8.38 4.11
CA ASP A 108 3.27 9.29 3.07
C ASP A 108 4.00 10.65 3.09
N ALA A 109 3.71 11.49 2.10
CA ALA A 109 4.28 12.84 1.99
C ALA A 109 3.85 13.79 3.12
N ALA A 110 2.76 13.50 3.84
CA ALA A 110 2.30 14.28 5.00
C ALA A 110 2.99 13.83 6.31
N GLY A 111 3.82 12.77 6.26
CA GLY A 111 4.52 12.21 7.41
C GLY A 111 3.70 11.18 8.19
N THR A 112 2.51 10.79 7.72
CA THR A 112 1.75 9.69 8.32
C THR A 112 2.52 8.39 8.15
N VAL A 113 2.66 7.61 9.22
CA VAL A 113 3.32 6.30 9.19
C VAL A 113 2.29 5.21 9.46
N TRP A 114 2.15 4.30 8.51
CA TRP A 114 1.36 3.08 8.62
C TRP A 114 2.28 1.89 8.86
N ARG A 115 1.93 1.04 9.82
CA ARG A 115 2.56 -0.26 10.02
C ARG A 115 1.61 -1.34 9.57
N VAL A 116 2.11 -2.22 8.72
CA VAL A 116 1.34 -3.31 8.13
C VAL A 116 2.07 -4.59 8.47
N ALA A 117 1.34 -5.54 9.02
CA ALA A 117 1.84 -6.87 9.30
C ALA A 117 0.75 -7.88 8.95
N PRO A 118 1.12 -9.10 8.52
CA PRO A 118 0.16 -10.18 8.38
C PRO A 118 -0.58 -10.40 9.70
N LEU A 119 -1.87 -10.74 9.59
CA LEU A 119 -2.58 -11.27 10.74
C LEU A 119 -1.95 -12.61 11.09
N LYS A 120 -1.74 -12.87 12.39
CA LYS A 120 -1.43 -14.24 12.83
C LYS A 120 -2.59 -15.11 12.39
N GLU A 121 -2.34 -16.10 11.52
CA GLU A 121 -3.31 -17.17 11.29
C GLU A 121 -3.54 -17.83 12.66
N GLN A 122 -4.72 -17.62 13.23
CA GLN A 122 -5.10 -18.39 14.42
C GLN A 122 -5.40 -19.81 13.93
N PRO A 123 -4.81 -20.86 14.55
CA PRO A 123 -5.01 -22.24 14.17
C PRO A 123 -6.46 -22.71 14.34
#